data_AF-A0A950L4U0-F1
#
_entry.id   AF-A0A950L4U0-F1
#
_cell.length_a   1.000
_cell.length_b   1.000
_cell.length_c   1.000
_cell.angle_alpha   90.00
_cell.angle_beta   90.00
_cell.angle_gamma   90.00
#
_symmetry.space_group_name_H-M   'P 1'
#
loop_
_entity.id
_entity.type
_entity.pdbx_description
1 polymer ?
#
loop_
_entity_poly.entity_id
_entity_poly.type
_entity_poly.pdbx_seq_one_letter_code
_entity_poly.pdbx_strand_id
1 'polypeptide(L)'
;MADKSLTESEWKKFAKGRDLKDAALLKALAAFEKAREPADQVEALAAIEKEADALRKFVKGDKDFGAQLDAMDKAIAKEEKAAKAAQKEAEAKESEEEDGGSDLLTTKMIPLLRQVKKGDEMHALIAVGTKTAATMLARRPISPSRRKLLTEHLNEGMPKFIVGTCIFELNAYTFVVQSQAAGLAKKLRAALLAQTELRLKVRVRGEDPNDIDDDGEPAGEEHEALEGDGQEALQQATQPTQAGTIPPAPPLPDPLKPQFEKRWAAMEARVLAALKSGTGDVSKIRAVAEFVREKGEGGNYKAALQGMDSLEKLLPAAQTDGATAPTGDDRGAAFNARLAALMVRAKPVIAEGDEIAIETRLHLSEAGVEARKKDFELANAMLDAIEDMLDDLEDPEEPLPELPPPKPGAGSRIAFAQSRLDWDNTRKQVQAELRRVEQAVLAECKTEPDFATIARNIREIYSILEVLDERLIDKLDEAYSADGARRRDLQQEAREIVGEYLDYARSEELLRHIDDNGFVDVAIGAELDRSLKQIDARLREAVAA
;
A
#
# COMPACT_ATOMS: atom_id res chain seq x y z
N MET A 1 -14.44 -26.37 21.50
CA MET A 1 -14.35 -27.04 22.82
C MET A 1 -12.90 -27.44 22.94
N ALA A 2 -12.11 -26.69 23.71
CA ALA A 2 -10.67 -26.92 23.82
C ALA A 2 -10.41 -28.39 24.18
N ASP A 3 -9.44 -28.99 23.48
CA ASP A 3 -8.93 -30.30 23.83
C ASP A 3 -8.50 -30.32 25.30
N LYS A 4 -8.76 -31.42 26.02
CA LYS A 4 -8.51 -31.50 27.48
C LYS A 4 -7.05 -31.22 27.83
N SER A 5 -6.15 -31.52 26.90
CA SER A 5 -4.71 -31.27 26.99
C SER A 5 -4.30 -29.79 26.98
N LEU A 6 -5.18 -28.87 26.54
CA LEU A 6 -4.92 -27.42 26.47
C LEU A 6 -5.67 -26.64 27.55
N THR A 7 -5.83 -27.22 28.74
CA THR A 7 -6.49 -26.55 29.86
C THR A 7 -5.55 -26.35 31.04
N GLU A 8 -5.70 -25.23 31.73
CA GLU A 8 -4.91 -24.91 32.93
C GLU A 8 -5.14 -25.98 34.01
N SER A 9 -6.37 -26.49 34.11
CA SER A 9 -6.78 -27.47 35.12
C SER A 9 -6.13 -28.85 34.93
N GLU A 10 -6.00 -29.33 33.69
CA GLU A 10 -5.34 -30.61 33.41
C GLU A 10 -3.83 -30.50 33.57
N TRP A 11 -3.22 -29.37 33.16
CA TRP A 11 -1.81 -29.14 33.38
C TRP A 11 -1.46 -29.09 34.88
N LYS A 12 -2.24 -28.38 35.71
CA LYS A 12 -2.04 -28.34 37.17
C LYS A 12 -2.15 -29.71 37.83
N LYS A 13 -3.02 -30.58 37.33
CA LYS A 13 -3.12 -31.97 37.85
C LYS A 13 -1.87 -32.77 37.52
N PHE A 14 -1.35 -32.61 36.30
CA PHE A 14 -0.14 -33.28 35.83
C PHE A 14 1.12 -32.80 36.56
N ALA A 15 1.25 -31.47 36.73
CA ALA A 15 2.39 -30.83 37.41
C ALA A 15 2.37 -31.01 38.93
N LYS A 16 1.26 -31.48 39.53
CA LYS A 16 1.13 -31.61 40.98
C LYS A 16 2.21 -32.55 41.56
N GLY A 17 3.07 -32.00 42.41
CA GLY A 17 4.17 -32.74 43.05
C GLY A 17 5.41 -32.90 42.16
N ARG A 18 5.42 -32.31 40.96
CA ARG A 18 6.59 -32.16 40.10
C ARG A 18 7.09 -30.71 40.26
N ASP A 19 8.35 -30.51 40.61
CA ASP A 19 8.94 -29.16 40.74
C ASP A 19 9.27 -28.58 39.35
N LEU A 20 8.21 -28.25 38.60
CA LEU A 20 8.28 -27.73 37.24
C LEU A 20 8.27 -26.20 37.25
N LYS A 21 9.11 -25.56 36.43
CA LYS A 21 9.11 -24.10 36.22
C LYS A 21 8.01 -23.68 35.24
N ASP A 22 6.78 -24.09 35.49
CA ASP A 22 5.67 -24.04 34.52
C ASP A 22 4.75 -22.80 34.62
N ALA A 23 5.14 -21.81 35.42
CA ALA A 23 4.37 -20.58 35.61
C ALA A 23 4.06 -19.84 34.29
N ALA A 24 5.00 -19.86 33.35
CA ALA A 24 4.83 -19.23 32.03
C ALA A 24 3.83 -20.03 31.16
N LEU A 25 3.92 -21.35 31.17
CA LEU A 25 2.97 -22.23 30.46
C LEU A 25 1.55 -22.11 31.03
N LEU A 26 1.40 -22.05 32.36
CA LEU A 26 0.10 -21.81 33.01
C LEU A 26 -0.53 -20.47 32.58
N LYS A 27 0.29 -19.42 32.42
CA LYS A 27 -0.16 -18.12 31.93
C LYS A 27 -0.62 -18.20 30.46
N ALA A 28 0.12 -18.93 29.62
CA ALA A 28 -0.24 -19.13 28.21
C ALA A 28 -1.54 -19.93 28.05
N LEU A 29 -1.72 -21.00 28.83
CA LEU A 29 -2.96 -21.79 28.87
C LEU A 29 -4.16 -20.94 29.32
N ALA A 30 -4.00 -20.10 30.35
CA ALA A 30 -5.04 -19.20 30.80
C ALA A 30 -5.38 -18.08 29.78
N ALA A 31 -4.42 -17.66 28.96
CA ALA A 31 -4.65 -16.73 27.86
C ALA A 31 -5.47 -17.39 26.75
N PHE A 32 -5.14 -18.64 26.39
CA PHE A 32 -5.89 -19.42 25.41
C PHE A 32 -7.33 -19.68 25.84
N GLU A 33 -7.58 -20.02 27.11
CA GLU A 33 -8.95 -20.19 27.62
C GLU A 33 -9.80 -18.90 27.57
N LYS A 34 -9.16 -17.73 27.57
CA LYS A 34 -9.82 -16.42 27.50
C LYS A 34 -9.98 -15.89 26.07
N ALA A 35 -9.23 -16.43 25.11
CA ALA A 35 -9.23 -15.98 23.73
C ALA A 35 -10.57 -16.33 23.05
N ARG A 36 -11.33 -15.30 22.69
CA ARG A 36 -12.64 -15.44 22.01
C ARG A 36 -12.55 -15.30 20.51
N GLU A 37 -11.61 -14.47 20.04
CA GLU A 37 -11.39 -14.24 18.62
C GLU A 37 -10.43 -15.28 18.03
N PRO A 38 -10.63 -15.70 16.76
CA PRO A 38 -9.75 -16.66 16.11
C PRO A 38 -8.28 -16.19 16.04
N ALA A 39 -8.04 -14.88 15.87
CA ALA A 39 -6.69 -14.31 15.85
C ALA A 39 -6.01 -14.44 17.22
N ASP A 40 -6.70 -14.08 18.31
CA ASP A 40 -6.20 -14.21 19.68
C ASP A 40 -5.92 -15.68 20.04
N GLN A 41 -6.72 -16.62 19.51
CA GLN A 41 -6.53 -18.05 19.72
C GLN A 41 -5.23 -18.55 19.06
N VAL A 42 -4.90 -18.08 17.86
CA VAL A 42 -3.65 -18.44 17.18
C VAL A 42 -2.44 -17.90 17.93
N GLU A 43 -2.49 -16.65 18.40
CA GLU A 43 -1.40 -16.06 19.19
C GLU A 43 -1.20 -16.80 20.53
N ALA A 44 -2.29 -17.12 21.22
CA ALA A 44 -2.23 -17.85 22.47
C ALA A 44 -1.70 -19.29 22.30
N LEU A 45 -2.03 -19.97 21.19
CA LEU A 45 -1.50 -21.30 20.87
C LEU A 45 0.02 -21.27 20.61
N ALA A 46 0.52 -20.27 19.88
CA ALA A 46 1.95 -20.08 19.66
C ALA A 46 2.72 -19.82 20.97
N ALA A 47 2.11 -19.09 21.91
CA ALA A 47 2.68 -18.89 23.24
C ALA A 47 2.74 -20.20 24.05
N ILE A 48 1.73 -21.06 23.95
CA ILE A 48 1.73 -22.38 24.61
C ILE A 48 2.85 -23.26 24.04
N GLU A 49 3.01 -23.32 22.72
CA GLU A 49 4.06 -24.11 22.04
C GLU A 49 5.46 -23.67 22.50
N LYS A 50 5.72 -22.36 22.50
CA LYS A 50 7.00 -21.80 22.95
C LYS A 50 7.36 -22.18 24.39
N GLU A 51 6.38 -22.09 25.30
CA GLU A 51 6.60 -22.40 26.71
C GLU A 51 6.69 -23.92 26.97
N ALA A 52 5.95 -24.73 26.20
CA ALA A 52 6.07 -26.19 26.21
C ALA A 52 7.48 -26.64 25.80
N ASP A 53 8.03 -26.06 24.75
CA ASP A 53 9.40 -26.34 24.29
C ASP A 53 10.47 -25.85 25.26
N ALA A 54 10.26 -24.70 25.91
CA ALA A 54 11.13 -24.23 26.97
C ALA A 54 11.17 -25.26 28.11
N LEU A 55 10.02 -25.76 28.55
CA LEU A 55 9.92 -26.77 29.60
C LEU A 55 10.53 -28.12 29.20
N ARG A 56 10.39 -28.53 27.93
CA ARG A 56 11.03 -29.72 27.36
C ARG A 56 12.55 -29.69 27.50
N LYS A 57 13.16 -28.50 27.40
CA LYS A 57 14.60 -28.30 27.58
C LYS A 57 15.04 -28.42 29.04
N PHE A 58 14.18 -28.08 29.99
CA PHE A 58 14.47 -28.15 31.42
C PHE A 58 14.30 -29.57 32.00
N VAL A 59 13.32 -30.33 31.52
CA VAL A 59 13.00 -31.66 32.05
C VAL A 59 13.36 -32.73 31.04
N LYS A 60 14.67 -32.99 30.92
CA LYS A 60 15.21 -34.02 30.02
C LYS A 60 15.15 -35.40 30.69
N GLY A 61 14.57 -36.37 30.00
CA GLY A 61 14.63 -37.79 30.38
C GLY A 61 13.40 -38.36 31.12
N ASP A 62 12.37 -37.55 31.39
CA ASP A 62 11.08 -38.02 31.89
C ASP A 62 10.16 -38.40 30.71
N LYS A 63 9.86 -39.70 30.58
CA LYS A 63 9.02 -40.23 29.50
C LYS A 63 7.56 -39.81 29.61
N ASP A 64 7.04 -39.68 30.84
CA ASP A 64 5.65 -39.27 31.06
C ASP A 64 5.49 -37.78 30.76
N PHE A 65 6.52 -36.99 31.07
CA PHE A 65 6.61 -35.58 30.69
C PHE A 65 6.66 -35.38 29.17
N GLY A 66 7.52 -36.14 28.48
CA GLY A 66 7.60 -36.12 27.02
C GLY A 66 6.25 -36.46 26.37
N ALA A 67 5.58 -37.51 26.86
CA ALA A 67 4.28 -37.92 26.33
C ALA A 67 3.17 -36.87 26.54
N GLN A 68 3.20 -36.15 27.67
CA GLN A 68 2.24 -35.06 27.94
C GLN A 68 2.46 -33.87 26.99
N LEU A 69 3.72 -33.48 26.75
CA LEU A 69 4.03 -32.42 25.78
C LEU A 69 3.69 -32.84 24.35
N ASP A 70 3.98 -34.08 23.95
CA ASP A 70 3.58 -34.61 22.64
C ASP A 70 2.05 -34.58 22.43
N ALA A 71 1.28 -34.80 23.50
CA ALA A 71 -0.18 -34.70 23.46
C ALA A 71 -0.64 -33.24 23.33
N MET A 72 0.04 -32.31 23.99
CA MET A 72 -0.19 -30.87 23.84
C MET A 72 0.14 -30.40 22.42
N ASP A 73 1.31 -30.77 21.86
CA ASP A 73 1.72 -30.40 20.50
C ASP A 73 0.67 -30.85 19.46
N LYS A 74 0.12 -32.07 19.62
CA LYS A 74 -0.97 -32.58 18.76
C LYS A 74 -2.26 -31.78 18.90
N ALA A 75 -2.59 -31.35 20.12
CA ALA A 75 -3.77 -30.54 20.36
C ALA A 75 -3.61 -29.12 19.81
N ILE A 76 -2.42 -28.52 19.98
CA ILE A 76 -2.06 -27.22 19.39
C ILE A 76 -2.24 -27.27 17.88
N ALA A 77 -1.63 -28.25 17.20
CA ALA A 77 -1.75 -28.38 15.74
C ALA A 77 -3.20 -28.53 15.25
N LYS A 78 -4.05 -29.22 16.04
CA LYS A 78 -5.47 -29.41 15.72
C LYS A 78 -6.28 -28.13 15.92
N GLU A 79 -6.10 -27.44 17.05
CA GLU A 79 -6.80 -26.19 17.35
C GLU A 79 -6.31 -25.03 16.48
N GLU A 80 -5.02 -24.96 16.14
CA GLU A 80 -4.50 -23.97 15.19
C GLU A 80 -5.13 -24.12 13.82
N LYS A 81 -5.29 -25.36 13.34
CA LYS A 81 -5.94 -25.62 12.06
C LYS A 81 -7.41 -25.17 12.09
N ALA A 82 -8.10 -25.38 13.21
CA ALA A 82 -9.48 -24.94 13.39
C ALA A 82 -9.59 -23.41 13.50
N ALA A 83 -8.73 -22.77 14.29
CA ALA A 83 -8.68 -21.32 14.49
C ALA A 83 -8.29 -20.59 13.20
N LYS A 84 -7.28 -21.07 12.45
CA LYS A 84 -6.92 -20.51 11.13
C LYS A 84 -8.02 -20.70 10.09
N ALA A 85 -8.78 -21.80 10.15
CA ALA A 85 -9.95 -21.99 9.27
C ALA A 85 -11.09 -21.04 9.64
N ALA A 86 -11.38 -20.86 10.93
CA ALA A 86 -12.38 -19.93 11.44
C ALA A 86 -12.00 -18.47 11.15
N GLN A 87 -10.70 -18.12 11.27
CA GLN A 87 -10.18 -16.81 10.91
C GLN A 87 -10.38 -16.54 9.41
N LYS A 88 -10.04 -17.48 8.53
CA LYS A 88 -10.30 -17.33 7.10
C LYS A 88 -11.78 -17.19 6.76
N GLU A 89 -12.66 -17.90 7.49
CA GLU A 89 -14.10 -17.78 7.30
C GLU A 89 -14.64 -16.43 7.83
N ALA A 90 -14.08 -15.93 8.94
CA ALA A 90 -14.40 -14.61 9.49
C ALA A 90 -13.91 -13.49 8.57
N GLU A 91 -12.66 -13.54 8.11
CA GLU A 91 -12.09 -12.61 7.12
C GLU A 91 -12.86 -12.64 5.79
N ALA A 92 -13.34 -13.81 5.36
CA ALA A 92 -14.19 -13.92 4.19
C ALA A 92 -15.56 -13.24 4.40
N LYS A 93 -16.19 -13.40 5.57
CA LYS A 93 -17.48 -12.75 5.90
C LYS A 93 -17.35 -11.25 6.12
N GLU A 94 -16.28 -10.80 6.77
CA GLU A 94 -16.00 -9.38 6.98
C GLU A 94 -15.68 -8.67 5.64
N SER A 95 -14.99 -9.37 4.73
CA SER A 95 -14.80 -8.89 3.36
C SER A 95 -16.08 -8.90 2.51
N GLU A 96 -17.11 -9.66 2.88
CA GLU A 96 -18.43 -9.63 2.24
C GLU A 96 -19.32 -8.49 2.79
N GLU A 97 -19.17 -8.10 4.05
CA GLU A 97 -19.93 -7.00 4.66
C GLU A 97 -19.34 -5.60 4.34
N GLU A 98 -18.02 -5.45 4.22
CA GLU A 98 -17.40 -4.16 3.81
C GLU A 98 -17.58 -3.80 2.31
N ASP A 99 -17.93 -4.79 1.48
CA ASP A 99 -18.06 -4.65 0.01
C ASP A 99 -19.53 -4.57 -0.47
N GLY A 100 -20.49 -4.23 0.40
CA GLY A 100 -21.92 -4.09 0.05
C GLY A 100 -22.35 -2.72 -0.52
N GLY A 101 -21.46 -1.73 -0.57
CA GLY A 101 -21.82 -0.34 -0.89
C GLY A 101 -21.79 0.04 -2.38
N SER A 102 -22.72 0.92 -2.79
CA SER A 102 -22.74 1.61 -4.11
C SER A 102 -21.40 2.25 -4.50
N ASP A 103 -20.56 2.58 -3.53
CA ASP A 103 -19.23 3.18 -3.71
C ASP A 103 -18.25 2.28 -4.48
N LEU A 104 -18.50 0.97 -4.52
CA LEU A 104 -17.72 0.02 -5.32
C LEU A 104 -17.84 0.26 -6.82
N LEU A 105 -18.99 0.74 -7.27
CA LEU A 105 -19.27 1.02 -8.67
C LEU A 105 -18.89 2.45 -9.06
N THR A 106 -18.48 3.29 -8.12
CA THR A 106 -18.18 4.71 -8.37
C THR A 106 -16.79 5.08 -7.89
N THR A 107 -16.63 5.45 -6.61
CA THR A 107 -15.39 6.00 -6.04
C THR A 107 -14.25 4.97 -6.00
N LYS A 108 -14.56 3.69 -5.70
CA LYS A 108 -13.55 2.62 -5.63
C LYS A 108 -13.13 2.09 -7.01
N MET A 109 -13.82 2.44 -8.10
CA MET A 109 -13.40 2.10 -9.46
C MET A 109 -12.24 2.96 -9.97
N ILE A 110 -12.15 4.23 -9.55
CA ILE A 110 -11.14 5.19 -10.05
C ILE A 110 -9.70 4.71 -9.78
N PRO A 111 -9.34 4.23 -8.57
CA PRO A 111 -8.00 3.68 -8.32
C PRO A 111 -7.69 2.44 -9.15
N LEU A 112 -8.68 1.59 -9.41
CA LEU A 112 -8.51 0.37 -10.22
C LEU A 112 -8.28 0.72 -11.69
N LEU A 113 -8.99 1.71 -12.23
CA LEU A 113 -8.74 2.22 -13.58
C LEU A 113 -7.33 2.83 -13.71
N ARG A 114 -6.84 3.54 -12.68
CA ARG A 114 -5.45 4.03 -12.68
C ARG A 114 -4.43 2.91 -12.68
N GLN A 115 -4.71 1.79 -12.00
CA GLN A 115 -3.86 0.59 -12.01
C GLN A 115 -3.86 -0.07 -13.39
N VAL A 116 -5.03 -0.20 -14.01
CA VAL A 116 -5.15 -0.69 -15.38
C VAL A 116 -4.33 0.17 -16.35
N LYS A 117 -4.40 1.50 -16.23
CA LYS A 117 -3.59 2.42 -17.04
C LYS A 117 -2.07 2.27 -16.82
N LYS A 118 -1.64 1.81 -15.64
CA LYS A 118 -0.23 1.53 -15.32
C LYS A 118 0.27 0.19 -15.83
N GLY A 119 -0.61 -0.65 -16.39
CA GLY A 119 -0.28 -1.96 -16.95
C GLY A 119 -0.81 -3.15 -16.16
N ASP A 120 -1.54 -2.94 -15.06
CA ASP A 120 -2.12 -4.05 -14.30
C ASP A 120 -3.36 -4.62 -15.01
N GLU A 121 -3.51 -5.94 -15.04
CA GLU A 121 -4.74 -6.58 -15.54
C GLU A 121 -5.78 -6.73 -14.42
N MET A 122 -7.05 -6.41 -14.71
CA MET A 122 -8.16 -6.51 -13.75
C MET A 122 -9.27 -7.42 -14.26
N HIS A 123 -9.91 -8.17 -13.37
CA HIS A 123 -11.12 -8.91 -13.72
C HIS A 123 -12.30 -7.95 -13.83
N ALA A 124 -13.10 -8.12 -14.89
CA ALA A 124 -14.26 -7.30 -15.19
C ALA A 124 -15.55 -8.13 -15.15
N LEU A 125 -16.58 -7.59 -14.51
CA LEU A 125 -17.95 -8.09 -14.59
C LEU A 125 -18.82 -6.99 -15.19
N ILE A 126 -19.44 -7.31 -16.33
CA ILE A 126 -20.27 -6.39 -17.10
C ILE A 126 -21.70 -6.88 -17.02
N ALA A 127 -22.61 -6.00 -16.59
CA ALA A 127 -24.05 -6.23 -16.66
C ALA A 127 -24.62 -5.35 -17.77
N VAL A 128 -25.29 -5.98 -18.74
CA VAL A 128 -25.90 -5.31 -19.89
C VAL A 128 -27.42 -5.36 -19.73
N GLY A 129 -28.02 -4.20 -19.49
CA GLY A 129 -29.47 -4.01 -19.46
C GLY A 129 -30.06 -3.71 -20.84
N THR A 130 -31.32 -3.29 -20.86
CA THR A 130 -32.03 -2.97 -22.11
C THR A 130 -31.56 -1.66 -22.73
N LYS A 131 -31.32 -0.63 -21.91
CA LYS A 131 -30.88 0.69 -22.36
C LYS A 131 -29.50 1.06 -21.83
N THR A 132 -29.13 0.55 -20.66
CA THR A 132 -27.91 0.91 -19.92
C THR A 132 -27.03 -0.31 -19.64
N ALA A 133 -25.78 -0.07 -19.27
CA ALA A 133 -24.85 -1.10 -18.80
C ALA A 133 -24.17 -0.63 -17.51
N ALA A 134 -23.69 -1.57 -16.71
CA ALA A 134 -22.91 -1.30 -15.50
C ALA A 134 -21.71 -2.24 -15.45
N THR A 135 -20.57 -1.74 -15.02
CA THR A 135 -19.33 -2.52 -14.99
C THR A 135 -18.67 -2.45 -13.62
N MET A 136 -18.02 -3.54 -13.22
CA MET A 136 -17.21 -3.62 -12.02
C MET A 136 -15.83 -4.18 -12.36
N LEU A 137 -14.80 -3.63 -11.72
CA LEU A 137 -13.42 -4.12 -11.78
C LEU A 137 -12.99 -4.67 -10.43
N ALA A 138 -12.16 -5.72 -10.43
CA ALA A 138 -11.54 -6.25 -9.22
C ALA A 138 -10.17 -6.87 -9.52
N ARG A 139 -9.28 -6.84 -8.52
CA ARG A 139 -7.95 -7.50 -8.57
C ARG A 139 -8.00 -9.02 -8.53
N ARG A 140 -9.16 -9.58 -8.19
CA ARG A 140 -9.41 -11.03 -8.07
C ARG A 140 -10.63 -11.42 -8.91
N PRO A 141 -10.78 -12.69 -9.28
CA PRO A 141 -11.95 -13.17 -10.00
C PRO A 141 -13.24 -12.77 -9.29
N ILE A 142 -14.18 -12.18 -10.03
CA ILE A 142 -15.43 -11.65 -9.47
C ILE A 142 -16.42 -12.81 -9.27
N SER A 143 -16.85 -13.02 -8.01
CA SER A 143 -17.86 -14.03 -7.66
C SER A 143 -19.22 -13.72 -8.30
N PRO A 144 -20.00 -14.74 -8.72
CA PRO A 144 -21.37 -14.57 -9.20
C PRO A 144 -22.32 -13.86 -8.22
N SER A 145 -22.00 -13.81 -6.92
CA SER A 145 -22.79 -13.08 -5.91
C SER A 145 -22.87 -11.58 -6.21
N ARG A 146 -21.86 -11.00 -6.89
CA ARG A 146 -21.82 -9.56 -7.25
C ARG A 146 -22.78 -9.18 -8.39
N ARG A 147 -23.41 -10.16 -9.05
CA ARG A 147 -24.42 -9.93 -10.08
C ARG A 147 -25.66 -9.21 -9.54
N LYS A 148 -26.02 -9.48 -8.28
CA LYS A 148 -27.17 -8.83 -7.62
C LYS A 148 -26.97 -7.32 -7.47
N LEU A 149 -25.77 -6.89 -7.09
CA LEU A 149 -25.40 -5.48 -6.93
C LEU A 149 -25.50 -4.73 -8.27
N LEU A 150 -24.99 -5.34 -9.36
CA LEU A 150 -25.11 -4.75 -10.70
C LEU A 150 -26.57 -4.67 -11.18
N THR A 151 -27.41 -5.67 -10.88
CA THR A 151 -28.86 -5.62 -11.16
C THR A 151 -29.55 -4.49 -10.40
N GLU A 152 -29.26 -4.34 -9.10
CA GLU A 152 -29.82 -3.27 -8.27
C GLU A 152 -29.39 -1.88 -8.76
N HIS A 153 -28.13 -1.74 -9.21
CA HIS A 153 -27.61 -0.49 -9.77
C HIS A 153 -28.21 -0.13 -11.13
N LEU A 154 -28.41 -1.13 -12.01
CA LEU A 154 -29.07 -0.93 -13.30
C LEU A 154 -30.54 -0.57 -13.14
N ASN A 155 -31.21 -1.05 -12.09
CA ASN A 155 -32.63 -0.86 -11.81
C ASN A 155 -33.52 -1.16 -13.04
N GLU A 156 -33.07 -2.09 -13.90
CA GLU A 156 -33.68 -2.48 -15.16
C GLU A 156 -33.71 -4.01 -15.26
N GLY A 157 -34.90 -4.60 -15.41
CA GLY A 157 -35.13 -5.97 -15.89
C GLY A 157 -34.19 -7.07 -15.37
N MET A 158 -33.96 -8.09 -16.20
CA MET A 158 -32.96 -9.13 -15.94
C MET A 158 -31.74 -8.85 -16.84
N PRO A 159 -30.65 -8.26 -16.32
CA PRO A 159 -29.49 -7.92 -17.13
C PRO A 159 -28.71 -9.17 -17.57
N LYS A 160 -28.09 -9.10 -18.75
CA LYS A 160 -27.15 -10.12 -19.23
C LYS A 160 -25.79 -9.88 -18.60
N PHE A 161 -25.24 -10.90 -17.93
CA PHE A 161 -23.91 -10.81 -17.33
C PHE A 161 -22.85 -11.37 -18.27
N ILE A 162 -21.78 -10.61 -18.46
CA ILE A 162 -20.61 -10.97 -19.24
C ILE A 162 -19.41 -10.86 -18.32
N VAL A 163 -18.61 -11.93 -18.28
CA VAL A 163 -17.36 -11.97 -17.52
C VAL A 163 -16.22 -11.70 -18.51
N GLY A 164 -15.25 -10.90 -18.09
CA GLY A 164 -14.10 -10.55 -18.91
C GLY A 164 -12.92 -10.04 -18.11
N THR A 165 -11.94 -9.48 -18.82
CA THR A 165 -10.75 -8.85 -18.25
C THR A 165 -10.61 -7.44 -18.81
N CYS A 166 -10.15 -6.49 -18.00
CA CYS A 166 -9.88 -5.12 -18.42
C CYS A 166 -8.36 -4.88 -18.36
N ILE A 167 -7.81 -4.39 -19.47
CA ILE A 167 -6.39 -4.08 -19.67
C ILE A 167 -6.25 -2.74 -20.38
N PHE A 168 -5.07 -2.13 -20.34
CA PHE A 168 -4.81 -0.87 -21.06
C PHE A 168 -3.90 -1.12 -22.28
N GLU A 169 -4.44 -0.96 -23.48
CA GLU A 169 -3.75 -1.20 -24.75
C GLU A 169 -4.16 -0.14 -25.78
N LEU A 170 -3.27 0.25 -26.69
CA LEU A 170 -3.53 1.25 -27.74
C LEU A 170 -4.13 2.57 -27.19
N ASN A 171 -3.69 2.98 -25.99
CA ASN A 171 -4.18 4.17 -25.29
C ASN A 171 -5.70 4.13 -24.97
N ALA A 172 -6.27 2.93 -24.84
CA ALA A 172 -7.67 2.70 -24.48
C ALA A 172 -7.81 1.56 -23.44
N TYR A 173 -8.85 1.66 -22.61
CA TYR A 173 -9.25 0.59 -21.71
C TYR A 173 -9.93 -0.50 -22.55
N THR A 174 -9.25 -1.63 -22.71
CA THR A 174 -9.68 -2.75 -23.54
C THR A 174 -10.31 -3.83 -22.66
N PHE A 175 -11.60 -4.12 -22.89
CA PHE A 175 -12.32 -5.20 -22.23
C PHE A 175 -12.32 -6.45 -23.11
N VAL A 176 -11.71 -7.51 -22.61
CA VAL A 176 -11.61 -8.82 -23.23
C VAL A 176 -12.77 -9.67 -22.73
N VAL A 177 -13.70 -10.04 -23.62
CA VAL A 177 -14.92 -10.76 -23.26
C VAL A 177 -15.09 -12.03 -24.11
N GLN A 178 -15.68 -13.07 -23.53
CA GLN A 178 -15.90 -14.35 -24.22
C GLN A 178 -17.12 -14.35 -25.17
N SER A 179 -17.85 -13.23 -25.26
CA SER A 179 -19.05 -13.09 -26.09
C SER A 179 -18.89 -11.99 -27.12
N GLN A 180 -19.63 -12.05 -28.23
CA GLN A 180 -19.57 -11.05 -29.33
C GLN A 180 -19.44 -9.60 -28.83
N ALA A 181 -18.42 -8.91 -29.33
CA ALA A 181 -18.02 -7.57 -28.89
C ALA A 181 -18.94 -6.45 -29.41
N ALA A 182 -19.74 -6.71 -30.44
CA ALA A 182 -20.48 -5.69 -31.19
C ALA A 182 -21.45 -4.85 -30.34
N GLY A 183 -21.22 -3.54 -30.31
CA GLY A 183 -22.06 -2.55 -29.62
C GLY A 183 -21.85 -2.49 -28.11
N LEU A 184 -20.87 -3.22 -27.57
CA LEU A 184 -20.57 -3.23 -26.14
C LEU A 184 -19.65 -2.05 -25.76
N ALA A 185 -18.75 -1.62 -26.65
CA ALA A 185 -17.82 -0.53 -26.38
C ALA A 185 -18.54 0.79 -26.04
N LYS A 186 -19.54 1.16 -26.85
CA LYS A 186 -20.36 2.36 -26.63
C LYS A 186 -21.15 2.30 -25.32
N LYS A 187 -21.69 1.12 -24.97
CA LYS A 187 -22.44 0.91 -23.73
C LYS A 187 -21.53 0.97 -22.49
N LEU A 188 -20.34 0.38 -22.57
CA LEU A 188 -19.35 0.42 -21.50
C LEU A 188 -18.78 1.82 -21.27
N ARG A 189 -18.54 2.58 -22.35
CA ARG A 189 -18.12 3.98 -22.24
C ARG A 189 -19.17 4.82 -21.54
N ALA A 190 -20.44 4.66 -21.91
CA ALA A 190 -21.55 5.35 -21.24
C ALA A 190 -21.68 4.92 -19.76
N ALA A 191 -21.51 3.62 -19.48
CA ALA A 191 -21.52 3.07 -18.13
C ALA A 191 -20.40 3.64 -17.26
N LEU A 192 -19.15 3.62 -17.75
CA LEU A 192 -17.99 4.15 -17.04
C LEU A 192 -18.09 5.65 -16.81
N LEU A 193 -18.64 6.40 -17.77
CA LEU A 193 -18.92 7.83 -17.60
C LEU A 193 -19.98 8.05 -16.52
N ALA A 194 -21.06 7.26 -16.50
CA ALA A 194 -22.10 7.36 -15.47
C ALA A 194 -21.62 6.91 -14.08
N GLN A 195 -20.73 5.93 -14.03
CA GLN A 195 -20.20 5.33 -12.80
C GLN A 195 -19.07 6.14 -12.18
N THR A 196 -18.12 6.61 -12.99
CA THR A 196 -16.88 7.23 -12.51
C THR A 196 -16.77 8.72 -12.83
N GLU A 197 -17.72 9.28 -13.59
CA GLU A 197 -17.69 10.64 -14.13
C GLU A 197 -16.46 10.94 -15.02
N LEU A 198 -15.66 9.93 -15.36
CA LEU A 198 -14.47 10.05 -16.21
C LEU A 198 -14.80 9.73 -17.68
N ARG A 199 -14.33 10.58 -18.58
CA ARG A 199 -14.35 10.34 -20.03
C ARG A 199 -13.17 9.46 -20.42
N LEU A 200 -13.39 8.15 -20.53
CA LEU A 200 -12.36 7.16 -20.86
C LEU A 200 -12.53 6.65 -22.30
N LYS A 201 -11.41 6.36 -22.97
CA LYS A 201 -11.38 5.63 -24.25
C LYS A 201 -11.60 4.15 -23.95
N VAL A 202 -12.63 3.54 -24.53
CA VAL A 202 -13.03 2.16 -24.25
C VAL A 202 -13.04 1.36 -25.55
N ARG A 203 -12.42 0.19 -25.50
CA ARG A 203 -12.38 -0.79 -26.59
C ARG A 203 -12.89 -2.13 -26.07
N VAL A 204 -13.56 -2.92 -26.90
CA VAL A 204 -13.97 -4.29 -26.53
C VAL A 204 -13.40 -5.26 -27.55
N ARG A 205 -12.76 -6.33 -27.07
CA ARG A 205 -12.27 -7.44 -27.89
C ARG A 205 -12.92 -8.76 -27.49
N GLY A 206 -13.28 -9.57 -28.47
CA GLY A 206 -13.67 -10.97 -28.26
C GLY A 206 -12.47 -11.88 -27.93
N GLU A 207 -12.70 -13.20 -27.82
CA GLU A 207 -11.63 -14.21 -27.76
C GLU A 207 -10.85 -14.33 -29.09
N ASP A 208 -11.47 -13.94 -30.22
CA ASP A 208 -10.79 -13.83 -31.51
C ASP A 208 -10.14 -12.43 -31.63
N PRO A 209 -8.82 -12.34 -31.88
CA PRO A 209 -8.12 -11.07 -32.09
C PRO A 209 -8.71 -10.17 -33.18
N ASN A 210 -9.58 -10.70 -34.06
CA ASN A 210 -10.24 -9.96 -35.13
C ASN A 210 -11.66 -9.43 -34.79
N ASP A 211 -12.27 -9.84 -33.67
CA ASP A 211 -13.57 -9.32 -33.21
C ASP A 211 -13.35 -8.10 -32.29
N ILE A 212 -13.08 -6.95 -32.91
CA ILE A 212 -12.78 -5.68 -32.23
C ILE A 212 -13.91 -4.68 -32.47
N ASP A 213 -14.52 -4.21 -31.38
CA ASP A 213 -15.45 -3.07 -31.37
C ASP A 213 -14.73 -1.84 -30.79
N ASP A 214 -14.52 -0.82 -31.62
CA ASP A 214 -13.89 0.45 -31.27
C ASP A 214 -14.88 1.61 -31.53
N ASP A 215 -15.09 2.48 -30.54
CA ASP A 215 -16.06 3.58 -30.58
C ASP A 215 -15.53 4.82 -31.34
N GLY A 216 -14.33 4.75 -31.93
CA GLY A 216 -13.93 5.57 -33.09
C GLY A 216 -13.84 7.10 -32.96
N GLU A 217 -14.15 7.72 -31.81
CA GLU A 217 -14.02 9.18 -31.63
C GLU A 217 -12.87 9.59 -30.70
N PRO A 218 -12.04 10.59 -31.12
CA PRO A 218 -10.92 11.06 -30.31
C PRO A 218 -11.40 11.80 -29.05
N ALA A 219 -10.67 11.58 -27.94
CA ALA A 219 -10.79 12.45 -26.76
C ALA A 219 -10.22 13.82 -27.16
N GLY A 220 -11.08 14.85 -27.12
CA GLY A 220 -10.78 16.19 -27.62
C GLY A 220 -9.46 16.76 -27.07
N GLU A 221 -8.58 17.10 -28.00
CA GLU A 221 -7.56 18.14 -27.85
C GLU A 221 -8.07 19.40 -28.55
N GLU A 222 -7.64 20.53 -28.00
CA GLU A 222 -7.95 21.90 -28.36
C GLU A 222 -7.63 22.18 -29.83
N HIS A 223 -8.58 22.79 -30.57
CA HIS A 223 -8.25 23.53 -31.77
C HIS A 223 -9.15 24.75 -31.90
N GLU A 224 -8.48 25.90 -32.01
CA GLU A 224 -9.03 27.23 -32.21
C GLU A 224 -9.93 27.34 -33.45
N ALA A 225 -10.88 28.27 -33.35
CA ALA A 225 -11.83 28.65 -34.38
C ALA A 225 -11.19 29.08 -35.70
N LEU A 226 -11.87 28.80 -36.81
CA LEU A 226 -12.02 29.75 -37.93
C LEU A 226 -13.33 29.45 -38.68
N GLU A 227 -14.10 30.51 -38.86
CA GLU A 227 -15.37 30.64 -39.57
C GLU A 227 -15.23 30.32 -41.07
N GLY A 228 -16.36 30.01 -41.74
CA GLY A 228 -16.43 30.08 -43.20
C GLY A 228 -17.61 29.37 -43.85
N ASP A 229 -18.66 30.15 -44.12
CA ASP A 229 -19.91 29.89 -44.84
C ASP A 229 -19.90 28.97 -46.08
N GLY A 230 -21.06 28.35 -46.33
CA GLY A 230 -21.39 27.68 -47.59
C GLY A 230 -22.77 26.98 -47.62
N GLN A 231 -23.83 27.79 -47.69
CA GLN A 231 -25.22 27.49 -48.11
C GLN A 231 -25.31 26.48 -49.29
N GLU A 232 -26.35 25.69 -49.57
CA GLU A 232 -27.80 25.88 -49.49
C GLU A 232 -28.52 24.59 -49.98
N ALA A 233 -29.80 24.43 -49.63
CA ALA A 233 -30.90 23.82 -50.41
C ALA A 233 -31.73 22.68 -49.76
N LEU A 234 -32.82 23.12 -49.11
CA LEU A 234 -34.23 22.72 -49.32
C LEU A 234 -34.68 21.25 -49.09
N GLN A 235 -35.49 21.05 -48.03
CA GLN A 235 -36.95 20.85 -48.19
C GLN A 235 -37.72 21.01 -46.85
N GLN A 236 -38.59 22.04 -46.81
CA GLN A 236 -39.78 22.19 -45.95
C GLN A 236 -40.83 21.12 -46.36
N ALA A 237 -41.93 20.79 -45.68
CA ALA A 237 -42.84 21.45 -44.74
C ALA A 237 -43.64 20.33 -44.02
N THR A 238 -44.14 20.46 -42.80
CA THR A 238 -45.36 21.21 -42.51
C THR A 238 -45.59 21.27 -40.99
N GLN A 239 -45.86 22.45 -40.45
CA GLN A 239 -46.77 22.66 -39.32
C GLN A 239 -47.80 23.70 -39.79
N PRO A 240 -49.06 23.63 -39.33
CA PRO A 240 -49.53 24.67 -38.39
C PRO A 240 -50.47 24.08 -37.32
N THR A 241 -50.65 24.67 -36.13
CA THR A 241 -51.45 25.90 -35.94
C THR A 241 -51.20 26.50 -34.54
N GLN A 242 -51.05 27.83 -34.51
CA GLN A 242 -50.85 28.68 -33.32
C GLN A 242 -52.15 28.92 -32.53
N ALA A 243 -52.03 29.12 -31.22
CA ALA A 243 -52.65 30.25 -30.51
C ALA A 243 -52.18 30.35 -29.03
N GLY A 244 -51.30 31.32 -28.76
CA GLY A 244 -51.33 32.15 -27.54
C GLY A 244 -50.73 31.62 -26.24
N THR A 245 -49.46 31.97 -25.97
CA THR A 245 -48.98 32.25 -24.59
C THR A 245 -47.81 33.25 -24.60
N ILE A 246 -48.06 34.40 -23.97
CA ILE A 246 -47.23 35.24 -23.09
C ILE A 246 -45.69 35.21 -23.28
N PRO A 247 -45.00 36.36 -23.43
CA PRO A 247 -43.54 36.42 -23.48
C PRO A 247 -42.91 35.79 -22.21
N PRO A 248 -41.86 34.95 -22.32
CA PRO A 248 -41.20 34.40 -21.13
C PRO A 248 -40.61 35.56 -20.32
N ALA A 249 -41.10 35.68 -19.09
CA ALA A 249 -40.51 36.52 -18.07
C ALA A 249 -39.02 36.17 -17.90
N PRO A 250 -38.15 37.15 -17.61
CA PRO A 250 -36.75 36.87 -17.27
C PRO A 250 -36.71 35.80 -16.15
N PRO A 251 -35.82 34.81 -16.24
CA PRO A 251 -35.76 33.73 -15.26
C PRO A 251 -35.62 34.34 -13.87
N LEU A 252 -36.58 34.03 -13.00
CA LEU A 252 -36.54 34.46 -11.61
C LEU A 252 -35.18 34.02 -11.01
N PRO A 253 -34.46 34.92 -10.33
CA PRO A 253 -33.20 34.57 -9.70
C PRO A 253 -33.42 33.43 -8.72
N ASP A 254 -32.60 32.38 -8.84
CA ASP A 254 -32.65 31.21 -7.96
C ASP A 254 -32.53 31.70 -6.50
N PRO A 255 -33.52 31.42 -5.63
CA PRO A 255 -33.53 31.91 -4.25
C PRO A 255 -32.36 31.40 -3.41
N LEU A 256 -31.62 30.38 -3.88
CA LEU A 256 -30.45 29.82 -3.20
C LEU A 256 -29.14 30.53 -3.54
N LYS A 257 -29.07 31.26 -4.66
CA LYS A 257 -27.90 32.04 -5.06
C LYS A 257 -27.44 33.05 -3.99
N PRO A 258 -28.31 33.94 -3.46
CA PRO A 258 -27.89 34.91 -2.44
C PRO A 258 -27.50 34.24 -1.11
N GLN A 259 -28.05 33.06 -0.80
CA GLN A 259 -27.69 32.30 0.40
C GLN A 259 -26.30 31.70 0.28
N PHE A 260 -26.00 31.12 -0.88
CA PHE A 260 -24.67 30.60 -1.19
C PHE A 260 -23.61 31.69 -1.16
N GLU A 261 -23.81 32.81 -1.87
CA GLU A 261 -22.86 33.92 -1.91
C GLU A 261 -22.57 34.49 -0.51
N LYS A 262 -23.63 34.69 0.31
CA LYS A 262 -23.47 35.17 1.69
C LYS A 262 -22.69 34.18 2.56
N ARG A 263 -22.98 32.88 2.45
CA ARG A 263 -22.34 31.86 3.30
C ARG A 263 -20.91 31.61 2.84
N TRP A 264 -20.64 31.61 1.53
CA TRP A 264 -19.30 31.44 0.96
C TRP A 264 -18.39 32.59 1.36
N ALA A 265 -18.84 33.85 1.25
CA ALA A 265 -18.06 35.00 1.68
C ALA A 265 -17.65 34.94 3.16
N ALA A 266 -18.50 34.39 4.04
CA ALA A 266 -18.18 34.19 5.46
C ALA A 266 -17.24 33.00 5.71
N MET A 267 -17.27 31.98 4.86
CA MET A 267 -16.51 30.74 5.00
C MET A 267 -15.13 30.82 4.35
N GLU A 268 -15.00 31.53 3.23
CA GLU A 268 -13.77 31.65 2.44
C GLU A 268 -12.59 32.15 3.29
N ALA A 269 -12.82 33.14 4.16
CA ALA A 269 -11.79 33.62 5.08
C ALA A 269 -11.31 32.54 6.07
N ARG A 270 -12.21 31.67 6.53
CA ARG A 270 -11.89 30.56 7.45
C ARG A 270 -11.16 29.43 6.72
N VAL A 271 -11.55 29.15 5.48
CA VAL A 271 -10.88 28.18 4.61
C VAL A 271 -9.46 28.63 4.31
N LEU A 272 -9.27 29.88 3.90
CA LEU A 272 -7.94 30.44 3.64
C LEU A 272 -7.08 30.47 4.90
N ALA A 273 -7.65 30.80 6.06
CA ALA A 273 -6.94 30.73 7.33
C ALA A 273 -6.48 29.30 7.65
N ALA A 274 -7.36 28.30 7.55
CA ALA A 274 -7.03 26.90 7.82
C ALA A 274 -6.01 26.32 6.83
N LEU A 275 -6.11 26.68 5.53
CA LEU A 275 -5.14 26.28 4.51
C LEU A 275 -3.77 26.93 4.74
N LYS A 276 -3.73 28.18 5.23
CA LYS A 276 -2.49 28.90 5.54
C LYS A 276 -1.84 28.43 6.84
N SER A 277 -2.64 28.07 7.84
CA SER A 277 -2.16 27.56 9.14
C SER A 277 -1.93 26.06 9.15
N GLY A 278 -2.21 25.35 8.04
CA GLY A 278 -2.06 23.91 7.94
C GLY A 278 -2.94 23.12 8.91
N THR A 279 -4.03 23.72 9.40
CA THR A 279 -4.84 23.15 10.49
C THR A 279 -5.99 22.33 9.92
N GLY A 280 -6.07 21.05 10.31
CA GLY A 280 -7.05 20.09 9.79
C GLY A 280 -6.55 19.35 8.54
N ASP A 281 -7.44 18.61 7.88
CA ASP A 281 -7.11 17.88 6.65
C ASP A 281 -7.05 18.84 5.46
N VAL A 282 -5.91 19.52 5.29
CA VAL A 282 -5.66 20.55 4.26
C VAL A 282 -6.00 20.05 2.85
N SER A 283 -5.76 18.76 2.58
CA SER A 283 -6.05 18.14 1.29
C SER A 283 -7.56 18.00 1.06
N LYS A 284 -8.31 17.54 2.07
CA LYS A 284 -9.79 17.48 1.99
C LYS A 284 -10.43 18.87 2.02
N ILE A 285 -9.93 19.79 2.84
CA ILE A 285 -10.43 21.17 2.89
C ILE A 285 -10.28 21.83 1.52
N ARG A 286 -9.13 21.68 0.86
CA ARG A 286 -8.90 22.21 -0.50
C ARG A 286 -9.85 21.57 -1.52
N ALA A 287 -9.97 20.25 -1.52
CA ALA A 287 -10.82 19.53 -2.46
C ALA A 287 -12.31 19.91 -2.31
N VAL A 288 -12.80 20.00 -1.08
CA VAL A 288 -14.20 20.38 -0.82
C VAL A 288 -14.42 21.88 -1.11
N ALA A 289 -13.45 22.75 -0.82
CA ALA A 289 -13.56 24.17 -1.16
C ALA A 289 -13.60 24.40 -2.70
N GLU A 290 -12.78 23.68 -3.47
CA GLU A 290 -12.81 23.73 -4.94
C GLU A 290 -14.13 23.20 -5.49
N PHE A 291 -14.63 22.08 -4.95
CA PHE A 291 -15.94 21.53 -5.31
C PHE A 291 -17.08 22.53 -5.04
N VAL A 292 -17.08 23.18 -3.88
CA VAL A 292 -18.10 24.17 -3.50
C VAL A 292 -18.07 25.38 -4.45
N ARG A 293 -16.88 25.88 -4.79
CA ARG A 293 -16.70 26.98 -5.74
C ARG A 293 -17.19 26.59 -7.14
N GLU A 294 -16.77 25.43 -7.64
CA GLU A 294 -17.15 24.93 -8.98
C GLU A 294 -18.66 24.72 -9.11
N LYS A 295 -19.31 24.16 -8.08
CA LYS A 295 -20.78 23.99 -8.08
C LYS A 295 -21.51 25.33 -7.93
N GLY A 296 -20.94 26.29 -7.21
CA GLY A 296 -21.47 27.65 -7.10
C GLY A 296 -21.43 28.41 -8.43
N GLU A 297 -20.29 28.37 -9.13
CA GLU A 297 -20.09 28.97 -10.46
C GLU A 297 -20.96 28.29 -11.53
N GLY A 298 -21.12 26.96 -11.42
CA GLY A 298 -22.01 26.17 -12.28
C GLY A 298 -23.50 26.32 -11.99
N GLY A 299 -23.91 27.21 -11.08
CA GLY A 299 -25.32 27.48 -10.75
C GLY A 299 -26.02 26.37 -9.96
N ASN A 300 -25.29 25.36 -9.47
CA ASN A 300 -25.82 24.28 -8.65
C ASN A 300 -25.69 24.62 -7.15
N TYR A 301 -26.45 25.63 -6.72
CA TYR A 301 -26.39 26.16 -5.35
C TYR A 301 -26.78 25.14 -4.28
N LYS A 302 -27.62 24.15 -4.62
CA LYS A 302 -28.00 23.07 -3.70
C LYS A 302 -26.82 22.16 -3.36
N ALA A 303 -26.08 21.69 -4.37
CA ALA A 303 -24.88 20.87 -4.16
C ALA A 303 -23.76 21.70 -3.51
N ALA A 304 -23.63 22.97 -3.90
CA ALA A 304 -22.66 23.88 -3.29
C ALA A 304 -22.92 24.07 -1.79
N LEU A 305 -24.17 24.29 -1.37
CA LEU A 305 -24.55 24.40 0.05
C LEU A 305 -24.31 23.10 0.85
N GLN A 306 -24.52 21.92 0.24
CA GLN A 306 -24.19 20.64 0.88
C GLN A 306 -22.67 20.44 1.04
N GLY A 307 -21.90 20.86 0.04
CA GLY A 307 -20.44 20.89 0.13
C GLY A 307 -19.98 21.86 1.23
N MET A 308 -20.66 22.98 1.42
CA MET A 308 -20.38 23.92 2.51
C MET A 308 -20.62 23.34 3.89
N ASP A 309 -21.69 22.57 4.10
CA ASP A 309 -21.93 21.88 5.38
C ASP A 309 -20.83 20.85 5.68
N SER A 310 -20.26 20.23 4.64
CA SER A 310 -19.12 19.32 4.78
C SER A 310 -17.82 20.08 5.07
N LEU A 311 -17.63 21.23 4.42
CA LEU A 311 -16.49 22.12 4.67
C LEU A 311 -16.51 22.68 6.09
N GLU A 312 -17.68 23.02 6.62
CA GLU A 312 -17.86 23.51 7.99
C GLU A 312 -17.50 22.46 9.05
N LYS A 313 -17.72 21.17 8.77
CA LYS A 313 -17.29 20.06 9.63
C LYS A 313 -15.77 19.80 9.59
N LEU A 314 -15.13 20.11 8.46
CA LEU A 314 -13.70 19.91 8.25
C LEU A 314 -12.86 21.07 8.77
N LEU A 315 -13.45 22.26 8.87
CA LEU A 315 -12.79 23.40 9.47
C LEU A 315 -12.84 23.28 11.00
N PRO A 316 -11.70 23.36 11.69
CA PRO A 316 -11.71 23.38 13.15
C PRO A 316 -12.59 24.53 13.65
N ALA A 317 -13.40 24.26 14.67
CA ALA A 317 -14.13 25.30 15.36
C ALA A 317 -13.10 26.33 15.85
N ALA A 318 -13.19 27.56 15.36
CA ALA A 318 -12.36 28.63 15.87
C ALA A 318 -12.78 28.87 17.33
N GLN A 319 -12.13 28.17 18.26
CA GLN A 319 -12.19 28.46 19.68
C GLN A 319 -10.77 28.81 20.12
N THR A 320 -10.65 30.09 20.46
CA THR A 320 -9.74 30.63 21.45
C THR A 320 -9.43 29.64 22.57
N ASP A 321 -8.13 29.47 22.83
CA ASP A 321 -7.50 28.98 24.05
C ASP A 321 -7.91 27.60 24.61
N GLY A 322 -6.90 26.73 24.75
CA GLY A 322 -6.91 25.68 25.77
C GLY A 322 -6.34 24.34 25.33
N ALA A 323 -5.08 24.10 25.66
CA ALA A 323 -4.36 22.86 25.44
C ALA A 323 -5.05 21.62 26.05
N THR A 324 -5.13 20.53 25.28
CA THR A 324 -5.15 19.16 25.80
C THR A 324 -4.40 18.22 24.84
N ALA A 325 -3.67 17.26 25.42
CA ALA A 325 -2.71 16.39 24.73
C ALA A 325 -3.38 15.36 23.80
N PRO A 326 -2.70 14.90 22.71
CA PRO A 326 -3.30 14.07 21.68
C PRO A 326 -3.40 12.59 22.08
N THR A 327 -4.48 11.92 21.65
CA THR A 327 -4.70 10.48 21.80
C THR A 327 -3.95 9.69 20.72
N GLY A 328 -3.91 8.35 20.82
CA GLY A 328 -3.02 7.47 20.03
C GLY A 328 -3.17 7.55 18.50
N ASP A 329 -4.32 7.94 17.96
CA ASP A 329 -4.52 8.15 16.51
C ASP A 329 -3.87 9.44 16.00
N ASP A 330 -3.69 10.43 16.89
CA ASP A 330 -3.10 11.73 16.54
C ASP A 330 -1.57 11.68 16.47
N ARG A 331 -0.92 10.71 17.13
CA ARG A 331 0.56 10.60 17.16
C ARG A 331 1.14 10.29 15.79
N GLY A 332 0.50 9.39 15.04
CA GLY A 332 0.91 9.06 13.67
C GLY A 332 0.64 10.21 12.71
N ALA A 333 -0.47 10.93 12.87
CA ALA A 333 -0.76 12.13 12.10
C ALA A 333 0.25 13.26 12.37
N ALA A 334 0.60 13.48 13.65
CA ALA A 334 1.60 14.46 14.06
C ALA A 334 3.00 14.12 13.52
N PHE A 335 3.40 12.85 13.59
CA PHE A 335 4.67 12.38 13.00
C PHE A 335 4.70 12.60 11.49
N ASN A 336 3.65 12.21 10.76
CA ASN A 336 3.60 12.37 9.30
C ASN A 336 3.60 13.85 8.89
N ALA A 337 2.93 14.72 9.64
CA ALA A 337 2.95 16.16 9.42
C ALA A 337 4.36 16.73 9.62
N ARG A 338 5.06 16.30 10.68
CA ARG A 338 6.43 16.71 10.96
C ARG A 338 7.41 16.22 9.90
N LEU A 339 7.34 14.93 9.54
CA LEU A 339 8.14 14.35 8.47
C LEU A 339 7.94 15.10 7.14
N ALA A 340 6.71 15.46 6.80
CA ALA A 340 6.42 16.20 5.58
C ALA A 340 7.02 17.62 5.59
N ALA A 341 6.96 18.33 6.73
CA ALA A 341 7.59 19.63 6.90
C ALA A 341 9.11 19.52 6.80
N LEU A 342 9.70 18.54 7.47
CA LEU A 342 11.14 18.31 7.48
C LEU A 342 11.68 17.92 6.11
N MET A 343 10.93 17.11 5.35
CA MET A 343 11.29 16.74 3.98
C MET A 343 11.38 17.92 3.02
N VAL A 344 10.73 19.06 3.31
CA VAL A 344 10.91 20.28 2.50
C VAL A 344 12.30 20.87 2.73
N ARG A 345 12.77 20.89 3.98
CA ARG A 345 14.10 21.41 4.37
C ARG A 345 15.23 20.42 4.06
N ALA A 346 14.99 19.13 4.23
CA ALA A 346 15.96 18.07 3.99
C ALA A 346 16.24 17.84 2.49
N LYS A 347 15.26 18.05 1.61
CA LYS A 347 15.42 17.84 0.15
C LYS A 347 16.62 18.55 -0.50
N PRO A 348 16.87 19.86 -0.28
CA PRO A 348 18.04 20.53 -0.85
C PRO A 348 19.35 19.92 -0.33
N VAL A 349 19.46 19.65 0.96
CA VAL A 349 20.65 19.02 1.58
C VAL A 349 20.88 17.61 1.04
N ILE A 350 19.82 16.80 0.94
CA ILE A 350 19.86 15.46 0.36
C ILE A 350 20.39 15.45 -1.09
N ALA A 351 20.11 16.52 -1.85
CA ALA A 351 20.50 16.65 -3.25
C ALA A 351 21.99 17.02 -3.43
N GLU A 352 22.64 17.60 -2.43
CA GLU A 352 24.07 17.95 -2.47
C GLU A 352 24.98 16.72 -2.36
N GLY A 353 24.49 15.65 -1.71
CA GLY A 353 25.15 14.34 -1.70
C GLY A 353 26.42 14.28 -0.85
N ASP A 354 26.60 15.24 0.04
CA ASP A 354 27.67 15.30 1.03
C ASP A 354 27.40 14.40 2.25
N GLU A 355 28.28 14.47 3.25
CA GLU A 355 28.23 13.66 4.47
C GLU A 355 26.90 13.87 5.24
N ILE A 356 26.40 15.10 5.28
CA ILE A 356 25.14 15.48 5.95
C ILE A 356 23.93 14.96 5.16
N ALA A 357 23.98 14.99 3.82
CA ALA A 357 22.96 14.40 2.96
C ALA A 357 22.74 12.90 3.23
N ILE A 358 23.82 12.18 3.55
CA ILE A 358 23.80 10.75 3.82
C ILE A 358 23.19 10.47 5.21
N GLU A 359 23.64 11.17 6.25
CA GLU A 359 23.07 11.06 7.60
C GLU A 359 21.59 11.45 7.61
N THR A 360 21.22 12.51 6.89
CA THR A 360 19.82 12.95 6.74
C THR A 360 18.95 11.85 6.11
N ARG A 361 19.43 11.18 5.05
CA ARG A 361 18.69 10.05 4.42
C ARG A 361 18.56 8.85 5.36
N LEU A 362 19.60 8.56 6.14
CA LEU A 362 19.60 7.46 7.10
C LEU A 362 18.53 7.69 8.17
N HIS A 363 18.57 8.83 8.86
CA HIS A 363 17.63 9.14 9.92
C HIS A 363 16.18 9.22 9.42
N LEU A 364 15.97 9.67 8.17
CA LEU A 364 14.65 9.63 7.53
C LEU A 364 14.15 8.19 7.33
N SER A 365 15.05 7.29 6.92
CA SER A 365 14.72 5.87 6.75
C SER A 365 14.45 5.18 8.09
N GLU A 366 15.23 5.47 9.13
CA GLU A 366 15.08 4.91 10.48
C GLU A 366 13.81 5.42 11.16
N ALA A 367 13.53 6.72 11.07
CA ALA A 367 12.27 7.30 11.52
C ALA A 367 11.06 6.59 10.88
N GLY A 368 11.16 6.25 9.58
CA GLY A 368 10.13 5.49 8.87
C GLY A 368 10.02 4.01 9.29
N VAL A 369 11.09 3.39 9.80
CA VAL A 369 11.05 2.03 10.38
C VAL A 369 10.37 2.07 11.74
N GLU A 370 10.75 3.01 12.61
CA GLU A 370 10.21 3.13 13.96
C GLU A 370 8.75 3.57 13.96
N ALA A 371 8.36 4.46 13.04
CA ALA A 371 6.96 4.80 12.84
C ALA A 371 6.11 3.60 12.40
N ARG A 372 6.66 2.65 11.61
CA ARG A 372 5.96 1.41 11.24
C ARG A 372 5.80 0.45 12.42
N LYS A 373 6.73 0.48 13.38
CA LYS A 373 6.63 -0.24 14.66
C LYS A 373 5.69 0.46 15.67
N LYS A 374 5.10 1.60 15.30
CA LYS A 374 4.31 2.51 16.16
C LYS A 374 5.12 3.09 17.32
N ASP A 375 6.44 3.06 17.25
CA ASP A 375 7.32 3.73 18.20
C ASP A 375 7.53 5.18 17.75
N PHE A 376 6.51 6.00 17.99
CA PHE A 376 6.52 7.41 17.59
C PHE A 376 7.43 8.26 18.48
N GLU A 377 7.85 7.77 19.65
CA GLU A 377 8.80 8.50 20.49
C GLU A 377 10.19 8.42 19.88
N LEU A 378 10.64 7.21 19.55
CA LEU A 378 11.93 7.00 18.88
C LEU A 378 11.94 7.59 17.46
N ALA A 379 10.83 7.46 16.71
CA ALA A 379 10.71 8.05 15.39
C ALA A 379 10.80 9.58 15.41
N ASN A 380 10.24 10.24 16.43
CA ASN A 380 10.36 11.69 16.58
C ASN A 380 11.75 12.12 17.01
N ALA A 381 12.44 11.36 17.86
CA ALA A 381 13.85 11.62 18.22
C ALA A 381 14.78 11.61 17.00
N MET A 382 14.51 10.74 16.01
CA MET A 382 15.24 10.74 14.74
C MET A 382 14.93 11.97 13.88
N LEU A 383 13.69 12.49 13.93
CA LEU A 383 13.34 13.76 13.28
C LEU A 383 13.98 14.96 13.98
N ASP A 384 14.07 14.95 15.33
CA ASP A 384 14.79 15.96 16.10
C ASP A 384 16.25 16.04 15.67
N ALA A 385 16.93 14.89 15.56
CA ALA A 385 18.32 14.83 15.11
C ALA A 385 18.52 15.38 13.69
N ILE A 386 17.55 15.18 12.79
CA ILE A 386 17.59 15.78 11.45
C ILE A 386 17.35 17.30 11.51
N GLU A 387 16.42 17.76 12.34
CA GLU A 387 16.17 19.20 12.53
C GLU A 387 17.41 19.91 13.07
N ASP A 388 18.06 19.36 14.10
CA ASP A 388 19.31 19.90 14.66
C ASP A 388 20.42 19.99 13.60
N MET A 389 20.60 18.94 12.78
CA MET A 389 21.60 18.93 11.69
C MET A 389 21.31 19.99 10.61
N LEU A 390 20.03 20.28 10.33
CA LEU A 390 19.63 21.28 9.35
C LEU A 390 19.72 22.70 9.92
N ASP A 391 19.42 22.88 11.21
CA ASP A 391 19.52 24.16 11.90
C ASP A 391 21.00 24.61 12.01
N ASP A 392 21.93 23.68 12.27
CA ASP A 392 23.38 23.94 12.26
C ASP A 392 23.90 24.44 10.89
N LEU A 393 23.16 24.21 9.80
CA LEU A 393 23.49 24.69 8.44
C LEU A 393 22.88 26.05 8.10
N GLU A 394 21.80 26.46 8.77
CA GLU A 394 21.03 27.67 8.44
C GLU A 394 21.49 28.94 9.19
N ASP A 395 22.39 28.83 10.18
CA ASP A 395 22.84 29.98 11.01
C ASP A 395 24.33 30.37 10.78
N PRO A 396 24.66 31.26 9.82
CA PRO A 396 26.04 31.66 9.52
C PRO A 396 26.47 32.96 10.23
N GLU A 397 26.14 33.16 11.52
CA GLU A 397 26.48 34.39 12.25
C GLU A 397 27.27 34.17 13.56
N GLU A 398 28.36 33.40 13.50
CA GLU A 398 29.51 33.58 14.41
C GLU A 398 30.85 33.46 13.65
N PRO A 399 31.86 34.30 13.96
CA PRO A 399 33.18 34.19 13.34
C PRO A 399 33.81 32.87 13.76
N LEU A 400 33.94 31.96 12.79
CA LEU A 400 34.57 30.64 12.87
C LEU A 400 35.69 30.58 13.93
N PRO A 401 35.46 29.97 15.11
CA PRO A 401 36.56 29.32 15.79
C PRO A 401 37.02 28.18 14.88
N GLU A 402 38.34 28.02 14.70
CA GLU A 402 38.93 26.94 13.90
C GLU A 402 38.18 25.64 14.14
N LEU A 403 37.69 25.02 13.05
CA LEU A 403 37.01 23.73 13.06
C LEU A 403 37.70 22.81 14.06
N PRO A 404 37.02 22.37 15.15
CA PRO A 404 37.56 21.29 15.94
C PRO A 404 37.80 20.12 14.97
N PRO A 405 38.95 19.42 15.06
CA PRO A 405 39.22 18.31 14.17
C PRO A 405 38.03 17.36 14.20
N PRO A 406 37.62 16.79 13.04
CA PRO A 406 36.45 15.92 12.96
C PRO A 406 36.53 14.90 14.10
N LYS A 407 35.42 14.76 14.86
CA LYS A 407 35.36 13.80 15.97
C LYS A 407 35.91 12.47 15.45
N PRO A 408 36.98 11.91 16.04
CA PRO A 408 37.55 10.66 15.57
C PRO A 408 36.45 9.59 15.56
N GLY A 409 36.08 9.14 14.36
CA GLY A 409 35.01 8.17 14.12
C GLY A 409 33.74 8.67 13.43
N ALA A 410 33.58 9.95 13.08
CA ALA A 410 32.43 10.41 12.28
C ALA A 410 32.37 9.68 10.93
N GLY A 411 33.45 9.72 10.13
CA GLY A 411 33.54 9.00 8.86
C GLY A 411 33.29 7.47 8.96
N SER A 412 33.59 6.85 10.12
CA SER A 412 33.28 5.43 10.35
C SER A 412 31.77 5.18 10.49
N ARG A 413 31.02 6.10 11.13
CA ARG A 413 29.56 5.98 11.28
C ARG A 413 28.84 6.12 9.95
N ILE A 414 29.24 7.10 9.14
CA ILE A 414 28.71 7.25 7.77
C ILE A 414 29.01 6.02 6.91
N ALA A 415 30.20 5.43 7.05
CA ALA A 415 30.52 4.21 6.33
C ALA A 415 29.58 3.04 6.66
N PHE A 416 29.18 2.87 7.93
CA PHE A 416 28.20 1.86 8.32
C PHE A 416 26.80 2.19 7.78
N ALA A 417 26.37 3.43 7.90
CA ALA A 417 25.08 3.90 7.40
C ALA A 417 24.92 3.69 5.88
N GLN A 418 25.94 4.05 5.09
CA GLN A 418 25.97 3.80 3.66
C GLN A 418 25.93 2.32 3.33
N SER A 419 26.75 1.52 4.02
CA SER A 419 26.82 0.07 3.81
C SER A 419 25.46 -0.61 4.08
N ARG A 420 24.75 -0.14 5.09
CA ARG A 420 23.41 -0.62 5.45
C ARG A 420 22.40 -0.31 4.35
N LEU A 421 22.38 0.93 3.88
CA LEU A 421 21.47 1.37 2.81
C LEU A 421 21.74 0.62 1.50
N ASP A 422 23.01 0.48 1.12
CA ASP A 422 23.40 -0.23 -0.09
C ASP A 422 23.01 -1.71 -0.02
N TRP A 423 23.18 -2.35 1.13
CA TRP A 423 22.79 -3.74 1.32
C TRP A 423 21.27 -3.95 1.23
N ASP A 424 20.48 -3.13 1.93
CA ASP A 424 19.02 -3.20 1.88
C ASP A 424 18.48 -2.97 0.45
N ASN A 425 19.03 -2.00 -0.27
CA ASN A 425 18.68 -1.75 -1.68
C ASN A 425 19.05 -2.95 -2.56
N THR A 426 20.23 -3.54 -2.36
CA THR A 426 20.68 -4.71 -3.11
C THR A 426 19.73 -5.89 -2.91
N ARG A 427 19.34 -6.19 -1.65
CA ARG A 427 18.39 -7.27 -1.35
C ARG A 427 17.04 -7.06 -2.04
N LYS A 428 16.52 -5.83 -2.02
CA LYS A 428 15.25 -5.49 -2.69
C LYS A 428 15.35 -5.65 -4.20
N GLN A 429 16.47 -5.27 -4.80
CA GLN A 429 16.71 -5.46 -6.23
C GLN A 429 16.76 -6.96 -6.58
N VAL A 430 17.52 -7.77 -5.83
CA VAL A 430 17.56 -9.22 -6.02
C VAL A 430 16.17 -9.83 -5.93
N GLN A 431 15.37 -9.45 -4.93
CA GLN A 431 14.00 -9.92 -4.80
C GLN A 431 13.13 -9.54 -6.01
N ALA A 432 13.29 -8.34 -6.57
CA ALA A 432 12.57 -7.91 -7.75
C ALA A 432 12.98 -8.70 -9.01
N GLU A 433 14.27 -8.99 -9.17
CA GLU A 433 14.78 -9.80 -10.29
C GLU A 433 14.32 -11.26 -10.19
N LEU A 434 14.34 -11.86 -9.00
CA LEU A 434 13.78 -13.21 -8.77
C LEU A 434 12.30 -13.28 -9.15
N ARG A 435 11.50 -12.28 -8.77
CA ARG A 435 10.09 -12.19 -9.18
C ARG A 435 9.94 -12.10 -10.69
N ARG A 436 10.82 -11.36 -11.35
CA ARG A 436 10.81 -11.23 -12.82
C ARG A 436 11.10 -12.56 -13.50
N VAL A 437 12.07 -13.33 -12.99
CA VAL A 437 12.36 -14.70 -13.47
C VAL A 437 11.16 -15.62 -13.24
N GLU A 438 10.59 -15.63 -12.04
CA GLU A 438 9.40 -16.43 -11.72
C GLU A 438 8.25 -16.12 -12.70
N GLN A 439 7.94 -14.84 -12.91
CA GLN A 439 6.88 -14.42 -13.81
C GLN A 439 7.13 -14.85 -15.26
N ALA A 440 8.37 -14.77 -15.74
CA ALA A 440 8.72 -15.17 -17.09
C ALA A 440 8.62 -16.69 -17.30
N VAL A 441 9.15 -17.48 -16.37
CA VAL A 441 9.02 -18.94 -16.37
C VAL A 441 7.54 -19.35 -16.36
N LEU A 442 6.76 -18.75 -15.46
CA LEU A 442 5.33 -19.03 -15.36
C LEU A 442 4.54 -18.59 -16.58
N ALA A 443 4.97 -17.56 -17.30
CA ALA A 443 4.33 -17.09 -18.52
C ALA A 443 4.54 -18.05 -19.69
N GLU A 444 5.76 -18.56 -19.85
CA GLU A 444 6.14 -19.47 -20.94
C GLU A 444 5.59 -20.88 -20.71
N CYS A 445 5.63 -21.39 -19.47
CA CYS A 445 5.24 -22.77 -19.18
C CYS A 445 3.73 -23.00 -19.01
N LYS A 446 2.86 -22.01 -19.28
CA LYS A 446 1.40 -22.12 -19.01
C LYS A 446 0.71 -23.30 -19.69
N THR A 447 1.20 -23.71 -20.85
CA THR A 447 0.62 -24.79 -21.65
C THR A 447 1.26 -26.15 -21.39
N GLU A 448 2.29 -26.21 -20.54
CA GLU A 448 3.01 -27.44 -20.24
C GLU A 448 2.17 -28.35 -19.33
N PRO A 449 2.15 -29.67 -19.56
CA PRO A 449 1.40 -30.62 -18.74
C PRO A 449 1.85 -30.59 -17.27
N ASP A 450 3.10 -30.21 -17.01
CA ASP A 450 3.70 -30.17 -15.68
C ASP A 450 3.67 -28.76 -15.03
N PHE A 451 2.90 -27.81 -15.57
CA PHE A 451 2.84 -26.42 -15.08
C PHE A 451 2.62 -26.30 -13.57
N ALA A 452 1.73 -27.12 -13.00
CA ALA A 452 1.44 -27.08 -11.56
C ALA A 452 2.65 -27.47 -10.69
N THR A 453 3.54 -28.31 -11.20
CA THR A 453 4.80 -28.70 -10.54
C THR A 453 5.82 -27.59 -10.71
N ILE A 454 5.97 -27.05 -11.93
CA ILE A 454 6.86 -25.91 -12.22
C ILE A 454 6.50 -24.71 -11.33
N ALA A 455 5.22 -24.35 -11.25
CA ALA A 455 4.74 -23.23 -10.44
C ALA A 455 4.94 -23.39 -8.93
N ARG A 456 5.08 -24.63 -8.46
CA ARG A 456 5.42 -24.90 -7.06
C ARG A 456 6.92 -24.78 -6.83
N ASN A 457 7.71 -25.41 -7.71
CA ASN A 457 9.15 -25.54 -7.55
C ASN A 457 9.88 -24.24 -7.88
N ILE A 458 9.34 -23.39 -8.77
CA ILE A 458 9.97 -22.11 -9.11
C ILE A 458 10.15 -21.20 -7.90
N ARG A 459 9.37 -21.40 -6.83
CA ARG A 459 9.52 -20.64 -5.57
C ARG A 459 10.79 -20.99 -4.81
N GLU A 460 11.46 -22.11 -5.12
CA GLU A 460 12.73 -22.49 -4.50
C GLU A 460 13.83 -21.47 -4.81
N ILE A 461 13.70 -20.66 -5.88
CA ILE A 461 14.65 -19.57 -6.18
C ILE A 461 14.73 -18.52 -5.07
N TYR A 462 13.70 -18.40 -4.22
CA TYR A 462 13.70 -17.47 -3.10
C TYR A 462 14.52 -17.96 -1.90
N SER A 463 14.96 -19.23 -1.88
CA SER A 463 15.84 -19.74 -0.83
C SER A 463 17.18 -18.98 -0.74
N ILE A 464 17.62 -18.36 -1.84
CA ILE A 464 18.77 -17.46 -1.87
C ILE A 464 18.62 -16.30 -0.88
N LEU A 465 17.40 -15.76 -0.71
CA LEU A 465 17.14 -14.67 0.21
C LEU A 465 17.15 -15.10 1.69
N GLU A 466 17.05 -16.41 1.97
CA GLU A 466 17.18 -16.94 3.33
C GLU A 466 18.64 -16.95 3.78
N VAL A 467 19.58 -17.16 2.85
CA VAL A 467 21.02 -17.08 3.14
C VAL A 467 21.49 -15.62 3.15
N LEU A 468 21.01 -14.82 2.21
CA LEU A 468 21.23 -13.37 2.14
C LEU A 468 20.25 -12.64 3.06
N ASP A 469 20.38 -12.91 4.36
CA ASP A 469 19.48 -12.45 5.41
C ASP A 469 19.80 -11.04 5.94
N GLU A 470 19.17 -10.67 7.05
CA GLU A 470 19.27 -9.35 7.68
C GLU A 470 20.43 -9.24 8.69
N ARG A 471 21.22 -10.32 8.89
CA ARG A 471 22.33 -10.33 9.87
C ARG A 471 23.33 -9.21 9.61
N LEU A 472 23.62 -8.91 8.34
CA LEU A 472 24.51 -7.80 7.99
C LEU A 472 23.91 -6.44 8.38
N ILE A 473 22.59 -6.25 8.20
CA ILE A 473 21.90 -5.00 8.59
C ILE A 473 22.00 -4.83 10.11
N ASP A 474 21.65 -5.87 10.86
CA ASP A 474 21.69 -5.84 12.33
C ASP A 474 23.10 -5.48 12.84
N LYS A 475 24.14 -6.06 12.24
CA LYS A 475 25.52 -5.78 12.64
C LYS A 475 26.00 -4.39 12.28
N LEU A 476 25.57 -3.86 11.15
CA LEU A 476 25.86 -2.47 10.76
C LEU A 476 25.15 -1.48 11.70
N ASP A 477 23.92 -1.77 12.13
CA ASP A 477 23.15 -0.94 13.06
C ASP A 477 23.77 -0.98 14.48
N GLU A 478 24.20 -2.17 14.94
CA GLU A 478 24.97 -2.32 16.17
C GLU A 478 26.30 -1.53 16.10
N ALA A 479 27.03 -1.62 14.98
CA ALA A 479 28.32 -0.94 14.79
C ALA A 479 28.17 0.58 14.74
N TYR A 480 27.09 1.06 14.11
CA TYR A 480 26.74 2.48 14.04
C TYR A 480 26.54 3.08 15.44
N SER A 481 25.82 2.35 16.29
CA SER A 481 25.49 2.77 17.67
C SER A 481 26.64 2.58 18.67
N ALA A 482 27.60 1.72 18.36
CA ALA A 482 28.74 1.41 19.24
C ALA A 482 29.90 2.40 19.07
N ASP A 483 30.76 2.50 20.09
CA ASP A 483 31.97 3.33 20.09
C ASP A 483 33.25 2.51 20.35
N GLY A 484 34.40 3.08 19.99
CA GLY A 484 35.72 2.60 20.38
C GLY A 484 36.03 1.17 19.93
N ALA A 485 36.52 0.34 20.86
CA ALA A 485 36.91 -1.05 20.57
C ALA A 485 35.71 -1.90 20.12
N ARG A 486 34.53 -1.71 20.73
CA ARG A 486 33.33 -2.50 20.41
C ARG A 486 32.86 -2.29 18.97
N ARG A 487 32.95 -1.05 18.46
CA ARG A 487 32.66 -0.74 17.06
C ARG A 487 33.58 -1.52 16.11
N ARG A 488 34.89 -1.56 16.40
CA ARG A 488 35.86 -2.29 15.57
C ARG A 488 35.59 -3.80 15.55
N ASP A 489 35.19 -4.37 16.68
CA ASP A 489 34.81 -5.78 16.75
C ASP A 489 33.55 -6.05 15.91
N LEU A 490 32.51 -5.22 16.03
CA LEU A 490 31.27 -5.35 15.25
C LEU A 490 31.48 -5.12 13.75
N GLN A 491 32.39 -4.23 13.38
CA GLN A 491 32.82 -4.02 12.01
C GLN A 491 33.54 -5.24 11.45
N GLN A 492 34.37 -5.90 12.25
CA GLN A 492 35.02 -7.15 11.85
C GLN A 492 33.98 -8.27 11.68
N GLU A 493 33.01 -8.39 12.59
CA GLU A 493 31.87 -9.32 12.46
C GLU A 493 31.05 -9.04 11.17
N ALA A 494 30.75 -7.76 10.87
CA ALA A 494 30.04 -7.38 9.65
C ALA A 494 30.83 -7.77 8.39
N ARG A 495 32.16 -7.62 8.40
CA ARG A 495 33.02 -8.03 7.28
C ARG A 495 33.10 -9.54 7.11
N GLU A 496 33.04 -10.30 8.20
CA GLU A 496 32.96 -11.76 8.15
C GLU A 496 31.65 -12.21 7.48
N ILE A 497 30.52 -11.59 7.82
CA ILE A 497 29.23 -11.83 7.15
C ILE A 497 29.29 -11.48 5.67
N VAL A 498 29.89 -10.34 5.30
CA VAL A 498 30.09 -9.97 3.89
C VAL A 498 30.94 -11.02 3.16
N GLY A 499 31.97 -11.56 3.83
CA GLY A 499 32.76 -12.67 3.31
C GLY A 499 31.93 -13.93 3.06
N GLU A 500 31.11 -14.35 4.03
CA GLU A 500 30.18 -15.47 3.88
C GLU A 500 29.25 -15.27 2.68
N TYR A 501 28.66 -14.09 2.53
CA TYR A 501 27.77 -13.78 1.41
C TYR A 501 28.49 -13.75 0.07
N LEU A 502 29.72 -13.22 0.00
CA LEU A 502 30.53 -13.23 -1.21
C LEU A 502 30.90 -14.65 -1.64
N ASP A 503 31.27 -15.50 -0.69
CA ASP A 503 31.60 -16.89 -0.96
C ASP A 503 30.36 -17.64 -1.45
N TYR A 504 29.21 -17.45 -0.77
CA TYR A 504 27.93 -18.00 -1.21
C TYR A 504 27.57 -17.55 -2.63
N ALA A 505 27.61 -16.25 -2.91
CA ALA A 505 27.26 -15.69 -4.21
C ALA A 505 28.13 -16.25 -5.36
N ARG A 506 29.36 -16.68 -5.07
CA ARG A 506 30.29 -17.24 -6.07
C ARG A 506 30.20 -18.76 -6.19
N SER A 507 29.89 -19.45 -5.10
CA SER A 507 29.85 -20.92 -5.05
C SER A 507 28.48 -21.50 -5.39
N GLU A 508 27.41 -20.74 -5.17
CA GLU A 508 26.05 -21.22 -5.33
C GLU A 508 25.69 -21.47 -6.80
N GLU A 509 25.34 -22.71 -7.12
CA GLU A 509 25.00 -23.13 -8.47
C GLU A 509 23.61 -22.61 -8.87
N LEU A 510 22.68 -22.51 -7.91
CA LEU A 510 21.34 -21.98 -8.16
C LEU A 510 21.38 -20.54 -8.69
N LEU A 511 22.27 -19.69 -8.16
CA LEU A 511 22.46 -18.32 -8.63
C LEU A 511 22.89 -18.27 -10.10
N ARG A 512 23.80 -19.17 -10.50
CA ARG A 512 24.22 -19.29 -11.90
C ARG A 512 23.08 -19.75 -12.80
N HIS A 513 22.31 -20.73 -12.37
CA HIS A 513 21.14 -21.18 -13.13
C HIS A 513 20.05 -20.12 -13.25
N ILE A 514 19.93 -19.24 -12.25
CA ILE A 514 18.99 -18.11 -12.31
C ILE A 514 19.51 -17.04 -13.26
N ASP A 515 20.80 -16.72 -13.25
CA ASP A 515 21.37 -15.76 -14.21
C ASP A 515 21.28 -16.30 -15.66
N ASP A 516 21.55 -17.59 -15.85
CA ASP A 516 21.46 -18.30 -17.15
C ASP A 516 20.08 -18.96 -17.37
N ASN A 517 18.99 -18.36 -16.86
CA ASN A 517 17.67 -18.99 -16.88
C ASN A 517 17.05 -19.15 -18.29
N GLY A 518 17.49 -18.36 -19.27
CA GLY A 518 17.02 -18.43 -20.66
C GLY A 518 15.63 -17.83 -20.95
N PHE A 519 14.92 -17.31 -19.94
CA PHE A 519 13.64 -16.62 -20.07
C PHE A 519 13.80 -15.10 -20.04
N VAL A 520 14.64 -14.59 -19.14
CA VAL A 520 14.92 -13.16 -18.96
C VAL A 520 16.40 -12.92 -18.66
N ASP A 521 16.93 -11.82 -19.17
CA ASP A 521 18.27 -11.37 -18.79
C ASP A 521 18.23 -10.79 -17.37
N VAL A 522 18.86 -11.49 -16.44
CA VAL A 522 19.14 -11.03 -15.06
C VAL A 522 20.61 -11.26 -14.75
N ALA A 523 21.14 -10.49 -13.80
CA ALA A 523 22.57 -10.50 -13.46
C ALA A 523 22.75 -10.41 -11.94
N ILE A 524 22.01 -11.26 -11.22
CA ILE A 524 21.91 -11.25 -9.76
C ILE A 524 23.27 -11.54 -9.13
N GLY A 525 23.98 -12.56 -9.61
CA GLY A 525 25.29 -12.93 -9.06
C GLY A 525 26.33 -11.83 -9.24
N ALA A 526 26.35 -11.18 -10.40
CA ALA A 526 27.26 -10.08 -10.69
C ALA A 526 26.94 -8.80 -9.89
N GLU A 527 25.66 -8.51 -9.66
CA GLU A 527 25.23 -7.40 -8.82
C GLU A 527 25.61 -7.61 -7.36
N LEU A 528 25.32 -8.80 -6.82
CA LEU A 528 25.68 -9.19 -5.45
C LEU A 528 27.18 -9.09 -5.20
N ASP A 529 28.00 -9.67 -6.09
CA ASP A 529 29.46 -9.62 -5.95
C ASP A 529 29.99 -8.18 -5.99
N ARG A 530 29.42 -7.31 -6.85
CA ARG A 530 29.81 -5.90 -6.93
C ARG A 530 29.45 -5.13 -5.66
N SER A 531 28.20 -5.24 -5.22
CA SER A 531 27.69 -4.51 -4.06
C SER A 531 28.40 -4.94 -2.77
N LEU A 532 28.54 -6.24 -2.53
CA LEU A 532 29.23 -6.76 -1.35
C LEU A 532 30.72 -6.39 -1.33
N LYS A 533 31.40 -6.35 -2.49
CA LYS A 533 32.78 -5.83 -2.58
C LYS A 533 32.89 -4.36 -2.23
N GLN A 534 31.93 -3.54 -2.67
CA GLN A 534 31.89 -2.12 -2.33
C GLN A 534 31.69 -1.92 -0.82
N ILE A 535 30.80 -2.70 -0.22
CA ILE A 535 30.58 -2.71 1.22
C ILE A 535 31.85 -3.13 1.97
N ASP A 536 32.50 -4.24 1.61
CA ASP A 536 33.75 -4.67 2.28
C ASP A 536 34.87 -3.63 2.11
N ALA A 537 35.02 -3.01 0.93
CA ALA A 537 36.00 -1.96 0.72
C ALA A 537 35.75 -0.76 1.65
N ARG A 538 34.50 -0.29 1.74
CA ARG A 538 34.11 0.82 2.61
C ARG A 538 34.32 0.49 4.09
N LEU A 539 33.96 -0.73 4.50
CA LEU A 539 34.20 -1.20 5.86
C LEU A 539 35.69 -1.36 6.17
N ARG A 540 36.58 -1.56 5.20
CA ARG A 540 38.03 -1.55 5.45
C ARG A 540 38.56 -0.14 5.64
N GLU A 541 38.11 0.79 4.80
CA GLU A 541 38.53 2.20 4.85
C GLU A 541 38.11 2.86 6.18
N ALA A 542 36.94 2.50 6.69
CA ALA A 542 36.44 2.97 7.99
C ALA A 542 37.25 2.49 9.22
N VAL A 543 38.17 1.52 9.08
CA VAL A 543 39.12 1.12 10.15
C VAL A 543 40.37 1.99 10.14
N ALA A 544 40.73 2.53 8.97
CA ALA A 544 41.96 3.30 8.78
C ALA A 544 41.81 4.79 9.15
N ALA A 545 40.56 5.28 9.20
CA ALA A 545 40.17 6.61 9.68
C ALA A 545 39.81 6.57 11.17
#